data_AF-A0A2X3FBU6-F1
#
_entry.id   AF-A0A2X3FBU6-F1
#
_cell.length_a   1.000
_cell.length_b   1.000
_cell.length_c   1.000
_cell.angle_alpha   90.00
_cell.angle_beta   90.00
_cell.angle_gamma   90.00
#
_symmetry.space_group_name_H-M   'P 1'
#
loop_
_entity.id
_entity.type
_entity.pdbx_description
1 polymer ?
#
loop_
_entity_poly.entity_id
_entity_poly.type
_entity_poly.pdbx_seq_one_letter_code
_entity_poly.pdbx_strand_id
1 'polypeptide(L)'
;MKVWPVKHSPLLRQPERFIARSELQALIRNVTQNLVNIKDESGQFLLRLDDGRVIDTKGWAGWEWTHGVGLYGIYQYYQQTGDIEMRDIIDRWFADRFAEGQRPKTSILWPRF
;
A
#
# COMPACT_ATOMS: atom_id res chain seq x y z
N MET A 1 25.56 -2.85 42.31
CA MET A 1 24.67 -3.49 41.32
C MET A 1 25.47 -4.58 40.59
N LYS A 2 24.97 -5.81 40.53
CA LYS A 2 25.64 -6.91 39.82
C LYS A 2 25.40 -6.76 38.31
N VAL A 3 26.45 -6.77 37.51
CA VAL A 3 26.39 -6.63 36.04
C VAL A 3 26.93 -7.91 35.39
N TRP A 4 26.21 -8.43 34.40
CA TRP A 4 26.59 -9.63 33.66
C TRP A 4 27.24 -9.27 32.31
N PRO A 5 28.44 -9.78 31.98
CA PRO A 5 29.16 -9.38 30.78
C PRO A 5 28.66 -10.11 29.53
N VAL A 6 27.70 -9.52 28.81
CA VAL A 6 27.10 -10.14 27.60
C VAL A 6 27.57 -9.54 26.26
N LYS A 7 28.10 -8.31 26.27
CA LYS A 7 28.37 -7.52 25.04
C LYS A 7 29.40 -8.15 24.09
N HIS A 8 30.35 -8.92 24.60
CA HIS A 8 31.43 -9.52 23.82
C HIS A 8 31.01 -10.82 23.11
N SER A 9 29.96 -11.50 23.60
CA SER A 9 29.54 -12.78 23.06
C SER A 9 28.64 -12.57 21.84
N PRO A 10 28.97 -13.14 20.66
CA PRO A 10 28.11 -13.05 19.48
C PRO A 10 26.72 -13.66 19.69
N LEU A 11 26.60 -14.64 20.59
CA LEU A 11 25.34 -15.34 20.89
C LEU A 11 24.45 -14.57 21.87
N LEU A 12 25.06 -13.75 22.75
CA LEU A 12 24.33 -13.09 23.84
C LEU A 12 24.13 -11.60 23.61
N ARG A 13 24.92 -10.97 22.74
CA ARG A 13 24.75 -9.56 22.41
C ARG A 13 23.41 -9.35 21.71
N GLN A 14 22.69 -8.31 22.10
CA GLN A 14 21.47 -7.92 21.40
C GLN A 14 21.79 -7.57 19.93
N PRO A 15 20.86 -7.84 18.99
CA PRO A 15 21.02 -7.40 17.62
C PRO A 15 21.14 -5.88 17.56
N GLU A 16 22.09 -5.40 16.76
CA GLU A 16 22.18 -3.99 16.42
C GLU A 16 21.10 -3.65 15.40
N ARG A 17 20.26 -2.67 15.70
CA ARG A 17 19.16 -2.21 14.84
C ARG A 17 19.35 -0.72 14.58
N PHE A 18 19.40 -0.34 13.32
CA PHE A 18 19.59 1.06 12.93
C PHE A 18 18.32 1.91 13.07
N ILE A 19 17.15 1.27 13.23
CA ILE A 19 15.85 1.94 13.39
C ILE A 19 15.03 1.21 14.47
N ALA A 20 14.34 1.98 15.33
CA ALA A 20 13.42 1.39 16.29
C ALA A 20 12.15 0.90 15.60
N ARG A 21 11.51 -0.13 16.17
CA ARG A 21 10.25 -0.68 15.64
C ARG A 21 9.16 0.39 15.50
N SER A 22 9.03 1.28 16.48
CA SER A 22 8.04 2.35 16.50
C SER A 22 8.24 3.34 15.36
N GLU A 23 9.49 3.72 15.08
CA GLU A 23 9.86 4.62 13.99
C GLU A 23 9.58 3.97 12.63
N LEU A 24 9.92 2.70 12.47
CA LEU A 24 9.61 1.95 11.25
C LEU A 24 8.09 1.84 11.02
N GLN A 25 7.31 1.57 12.07
CA GLN A 25 5.85 1.53 11.98
C GLN A 25 5.26 2.89 11.60
N ALA A 26 5.80 3.99 12.15
CA ALA A 26 5.40 5.34 11.77
C ALA A 26 5.75 5.66 10.31
N LEU A 27 6.93 5.24 9.85
CA LEU A 27 7.35 5.40 8.47
C LEU A 27 6.41 4.66 7.50
N ILE A 28 6.05 3.41 7.82
CA ILE A 28 5.11 2.64 7.00
C ILE A 28 3.75 3.35 6.93
N ARG A 29 3.21 3.84 8.06
CA ARG A 29 1.97 4.62 8.07
C ARG A 29 2.06 5.88 7.22
N ASN A 30 3.18 6.60 7.26
CA ASN A 30 3.37 7.80 6.46
C ASN A 30 3.43 7.51 4.95
N VAL A 31 4.09 6.41 4.55
CA VAL A 31 4.11 5.97 3.14
C VAL A 31 2.71 5.54 2.70
N THR A 32 1.96 4.81 3.52
CA THR A 32 0.56 4.48 3.24
C THR A 32 -0.29 5.73 3.09
N GLN A 33 -0.12 6.73 3.96
CA GLN A 33 -0.82 8.01 3.86
C GLN A 33 -0.51 8.71 2.53
N ASN A 34 0.75 8.73 2.10
CA ASN A 34 1.11 9.28 0.80
C ASN A 34 0.41 8.52 -0.33
N LEU A 35 0.50 7.19 -0.34
CA LEU A 35 -0.10 6.31 -1.35
C LEU A 35 -1.59 6.56 -1.54
N VAL A 36 -2.37 6.60 -0.45
CA VAL A 36 -3.84 6.74 -0.54
C VAL A 36 -4.30 8.17 -0.86
N ASN A 37 -3.39 9.15 -0.83
CA ASN A 37 -3.65 10.54 -1.18
C ASN A 37 -3.12 10.93 -2.56
N ILE A 38 -2.56 9.99 -3.34
CA ILE A 38 -2.22 10.23 -4.74
C ILE A 38 -3.49 10.57 -5.50
N LYS A 39 -3.43 11.66 -6.28
CA LYS A 39 -4.52 12.21 -7.09
C LYS A 39 -3.96 12.96 -8.29
N ASP A 40 -4.71 12.98 -9.38
CA ASP A 40 -4.44 13.78 -10.58
C ASP A 40 -5.54 14.84 -10.74
N GLU A 41 -5.39 15.96 -10.03
CA GLU A 41 -6.41 17.03 -10.01
C GLU A 41 -6.53 17.76 -11.35
N SER A 42 -5.46 17.81 -12.15
CA SER A 42 -5.47 18.44 -13.46
C SER A 42 -6.02 17.53 -14.56
N GLY A 43 -6.10 16.22 -14.29
CA GLY A 43 -6.46 15.20 -15.27
C GLY A 43 -5.40 15.01 -16.36
N GLN A 44 -4.14 15.39 -16.09
CA GLN A 44 -3.03 15.30 -17.05
C GLN A 44 -2.76 13.87 -17.51
N PHE A 45 -3.03 12.88 -16.66
CA PHE A 45 -2.70 11.47 -16.86
C PHE A 45 -3.94 10.59 -17.05
N LEU A 46 -5.10 11.19 -17.36
CA LEU A 46 -6.30 10.44 -17.72
C LEU A 46 -6.05 9.60 -18.99
N LEU A 47 -6.24 8.28 -18.87
CA LEU A 47 -6.18 7.37 -20.01
C LEU A 47 -7.50 7.47 -20.79
N ARG A 48 -7.41 7.81 -22.07
CA ARG A 48 -8.57 7.90 -22.97
C ARG A 48 -8.52 6.74 -23.96
N LEU A 49 -9.62 5.98 -24.05
CA LEU A 49 -9.77 4.86 -24.95
C LEU A 49 -10.69 5.24 -26.12
N ASP A 50 -10.55 4.55 -27.24
CA ASP A 50 -11.29 4.79 -28.49
C ASP A 50 -12.78 4.39 -28.39
N ASP A 51 -13.16 3.61 -27.38
CA ASP A 51 -14.54 3.31 -27.01
C ASP A 51 -15.21 4.39 -26.13
N GLY A 52 -14.53 5.51 -25.90
CA GLY A 52 -15.04 6.67 -25.16
C GLY A 52 -14.82 6.59 -23.64
N ARG A 53 -14.24 5.51 -23.10
CA ARG A 53 -13.88 5.45 -21.68
C ARG A 53 -12.75 6.42 -21.35
N VAL A 54 -12.86 7.05 -20.18
CA VAL A 54 -11.83 7.89 -19.56
C VAL A 54 -11.51 7.31 -18.18
N ILE A 55 -10.27 6.94 -17.96
CA ILE A 55 -9.83 6.22 -16.77
C ILE A 55 -8.81 7.06 -16.00
N ASP A 56 -9.10 7.33 -14.73
CA ASP A 56 -8.09 7.82 -13.78
C ASP A 56 -7.17 6.66 -13.39
N THR A 57 -5.90 6.77 -13.78
CA THR A 57 -4.85 5.78 -13.53
C THR A 57 -3.95 6.14 -12.34
N LYS A 58 -4.21 7.28 -11.68
CA LYS A 58 -3.37 7.83 -10.62
C LYS A 58 -4.08 7.86 -9.28
N GLY A 59 -5.31 8.38 -9.25
CA GLY A 59 -6.06 8.57 -8.02
C GLY A 59 -6.35 7.27 -7.30
N TRP A 60 -6.39 7.31 -5.97
CA TRP A 60 -6.71 6.14 -5.13
C TRP A 60 -8.12 5.55 -5.40
N ALA A 61 -9.02 6.36 -5.96
CA ALA A 61 -10.34 5.93 -6.43
C ALA A 61 -10.31 5.16 -7.77
N GLY A 62 -9.13 4.96 -8.36
CA GLY A 62 -8.95 4.14 -9.55
C GLY A 62 -9.03 2.65 -9.26
N TRP A 63 -8.99 1.85 -10.32
CA TRP A 63 -8.93 0.39 -10.23
C TRP A 63 -7.85 -0.14 -11.18
N GLU A 64 -6.62 -0.12 -10.71
CA GLU A 64 -5.44 -0.54 -11.47
C GLU A 64 -4.59 -1.53 -10.66
N TRP A 65 -3.69 -2.25 -11.34
CA TRP A 65 -2.81 -3.24 -10.70
C TRP A 65 -1.93 -2.63 -9.58
N THR A 66 -1.60 -1.34 -9.69
CA THR A 66 -0.89 -0.57 -8.65
C THR A 66 -1.65 -0.55 -7.33
N HIS A 67 -2.97 -0.40 -7.38
CA HIS A 67 -3.84 -0.48 -6.20
C HIS A 67 -3.80 -1.89 -5.60
N GLY A 68 -3.80 -2.94 -6.44
CA GLY A 68 -3.65 -4.32 -5.98
C GLY A 68 -2.36 -4.55 -5.17
N VAL A 69 -1.23 -4.01 -5.63
CA VAL A 69 0.05 -4.06 -4.91
C VAL A 69 -0.01 -3.26 -3.60
N GLY A 70 -0.56 -2.05 -3.65
CA GLY A 70 -0.73 -1.19 -2.47
C GLY A 70 -1.60 -1.83 -1.39
N LEU A 71 -2.78 -2.32 -1.77
CA LEU A 71 -3.71 -3.03 -0.89
C LEU A 71 -3.08 -4.28 -0.28
N TYR A 72 -2.30 -5.03 -1.05
CA TYR A 72 -1.60 -6.20 -0.52
C TYR A 72 -0.54 -5.84 0.52
N GLY A 73 0.23 -4.77 0.32
CA GLY A 73 1.19 -4.26 1.31
C GLY A 73 0.50 -3.79 2.60
N ILE A 74 -0.60 -3.05 2.46
CA ILE A 74 -1.43 -2.60 3.60
C ILE A 74 -2.02 -3.82 4.34
N TYR A 75 -2.48 -4.84 3.61
CA TYR A 75 -3.03 -6.07 4.18
C TYR A 75 -1.97 -6.85 4.97
N GLN A 76 -0.76 -7.02 4.42
CA GLN A 76 0.34 -7.68 5.11
C GLN A 76 0.69 -6.97 6.42
N TYR A 77 0.70 -5.63 6.42
CA TYR A 77 0.93 -4.86 7.64
C TYR A 77 -0.20 -5.05 8.65
N TYR A 78 -1.47 -4.99 8.23
CA TYR A 78 -2.61 -5.29 9.08
C TYR A 78 -2.52 -6.70 9.67
N GLN A 79 -2.23 -7.72 8.84
CA GLN A 79 -2.12 -9.11 9.28
C GLN A 79 -1.03 -9.28 10.36
N GLN A 80 0.10 -8.57 10.23
CA GLN A 80 1.20 -8.66 11.18
C GLN A 80 0.96 -7.90 12.49
N THR A 81 0.18 -6.81 12.45
CA THR A 81 0.10 -5.84 13.56
C THR A 81 -1.28 -5.73 14.21
N GLY A 82 -2.34 -6.12 13.51
CA GLY A 82 -3.73 -5.88 13.89
C GLY A 82 -4.17 -4.42 13.74
N ASP A 83 -3.43 -3.57 13.02
CA ASP A 83 -3.75 -2.15 12.87
C ASP A 83 -5.09 -1.94 12.12
N ILE A 84 -6.11 -1.48 12.85
CA ILE A 84 -7.48 -1.36 12.34
C ILE A 84 -7.60 -0.29 11.25
N GLU A 85 -6.81 0.79 11.31
CA GLU A 85 -6.85 1.84 10.29
C GLU A 85 -6.46 1.28 8.90
N MET A 86 -5.48 0.36 8.89
CA MET A 86 -5.01 -0.31 7.67
C MET A 86 -6.08 -1.23 7.08
N ARG A 87 -6.78 -1.98 7.93
CA ARG A 87 -7.94 -2.79 7.51
C ARG A 87 -9.03 -1.90 6.92
N ASP A 88 -9.38 -0.81 7.61
CA ASP A 88 -10.47 0.06 7.20
C ASP A 88 -10.16 0.78 5.87
N ILE A 89 -8.89 1.03 5.54
CA ILE A 89 -8.50 1.51 4.20
C ILE A 89 -8.87 0.49 3.11
N ILE A 90 -8.56 -0.79 3.34
CA ILE A 90 -8.84 -1.87 2.39
C ILE A 90 -10.35 -2.05 2.23
N ASP A 91 -11.07 -2.14 3.34
CA ASP A 91 -12.52 -2.38 3.34
C ASP A 91 -13.26 -1.25 2.64
N ARG A 92 -12.90 0.02 2.91
CA ARG A 92 -13.48 1.18 2.21
C ARG A 92 -13.16 1.16 0.73
N TRP A 93 -11.94 0.85 0.33
CA TRP A 93 -11.58 0.81 -1.09
C TRP A 93 -12.45 -0.18 -1.87
N PHE A 94 -12.61 -1.41 -1.36
CA PHE A 94 -13.47 -2.40 -2.00
C PHE A 94 -14.95 -2.02 -1.97
N ALA A 95 -15.44 -1.50 -0.82
CA ALA A 95 -16.82 -1.04 -0.72
C ALA A 95 -17.14 0.03 -1.76
N ASP A 96 -16.29 1.04 -1.91
CA ASP A 96 -16.46 2.12 -2.87
C ASP A 96 -16.40 1.58 -4.32
N ARG A 97 -15.39 0.77 -4.66
CA ARG A 97 -15.23 0.22 -6.02
C ARG A 97 -16.35 -0.74 -6.42
N PHE A 98 -16.90 -1.51 -5.47
CA PHE A 98 -18.04 -2.37 -5.74
C PHE A 98 -19.34 -1.57 -5.89
N ALA A 99 -19.51 -0.46 -5.15
CA ALA A 99 -20.65 0.43 -5.29
C ALA A 99 -20.67 1.18 -6.64
N GLU A 100 -19.50 1.51 -7.21
CA GLU A 100 -19.37 2.08 -8.56
C GLU A 100 -19.78 1.11 -9.69
N GLY A 101 -19.90 -0.20 -9.39
CA GLY A 101 -20.17 -1.24 -10.36
C GLY A 101 -18.90 -1.84 -10.97
N GLN A 102 -18.99 -3.11 -11.42
CA GLN A 102 -17.86 -3.77 -12.08
C GLN A 102 -17.51 -3.02 -13.37
N ARG A 103 -16.35 -2.37 -13.39
CA ARG A 103 -15.79 -1.87 -14.64
C ARG A 103 -15.45 -3.07 -15.53
N PRO A 104 -15.78 -3.04 -16.83
CA PRO A 104 -15.41 -4.12 -17.73
C PRO A 104 -13.91 -4.33 -17.66
N LYS A 105 -13.51 -5.60 -17.57
CA LYS A 105 -12.12 -6.06 -17.43
C LYS A 105 -11.22 -5.23 -18.35
N THR A 106 -10.30 -4.45 -17.80
CA THR A 106 -9.20 -3.84 -18.55
C THR A 106 -8.23 -4.94 -18.94
N SER A 107 -8.62 -5.79 -19.90
CA SER A 107 -7.61 -6.58 -20.62
C SER A 107 -6.89 -5.60 -21.53
N ILE A 108 -5.77 -5.07 -21.05
CA ILE A 108 -4.73 -4.67 -21.99
C ILE A 108 -4.33 -5.97 -22.66
N LEU A 109 -4.80 -6.17 -23.89
CA LEU A 109 -4.24 -7.17 -24.79
C LEU A 109 -2.80 -6.74 -25.02
N TRP A 110 -1.89 -7.21 -24.17
CA TRP A 110 -0.48 -7.21 -24.51
C TRP A 110 -0.36 -7.92 -25.84
N PRO A 111 0.23 -7.30 -26.89
CA PRO A 111 0.52 -8.02 -28.11
C PRO A 111 1.31 -9.26 -27.69
N ARG A 112 0.80 -10.44 -28.04
CA ARG A 112 1.60 -11.65 -27.97
C ARG A 112 2.80 -11.39 -28.89
N PHE A 113 3.99 -11.29 -28.30
CA PHE A 113 5.24 -11.34 -29.05
C PHE A 113 5.31 -12.63 -29.87
#